data_AF-A0A959Q6P0-F1
#
_entry.id   AF-A0A959Q6P0-F1
#
_cell.length_a   1.000
_cell.length_b   1.000
_cell.length_c   1.000
_cell.angle_alpha   90.00
_cell.angle_beta   90.00
_cell.angle_gamma   90.00
#
_symmetry.space_group_name_H-M   'P 1'
#
loop_
_entity.id
_entity.type
_entity.pdbx_description
1 polymer ?
#
loop_
_entity_poly.entity_id
_entity_poly.type
_entity_poly.pdbx_seq_one_letter_code
_entity_poly.pdbx_strand_id
1 'polypeptide(L)'
;MAGDNFTGLDYQEIIKELRAGRFRPLYFLHGPEAYFIDAVSDYVERHALEEAEKAFNQTILYGKEVDFKAVIDAARRYPMMAQRQVVLLKEAQEMQ
;
A
#
# COMPACT_ATOMS: atom_id res chain seq x y z
N MET A 1 20.16 -22.06 -8.77
CA MET A 1 19.68 -21.23 -7.64
C MET A 1 18.48 -20.48 -8.18
N ALA A 2 17.30 -20.76 -7.64
CA ALA A 2 16.04 -20.27 -8.17
C ALA A 2 16.04 -18.73 -8.11
N GLY A 3 16.01 -18.09 -9.28
CA GLY A 3 15.71 -16.67 -9.36
C GLY A 3 14.25 -16.50 -8.96
N ASP A 4 14.01 -15.82 -7.85
CA ASP A 4 12.68 -15.42 -7.45
C ASP A 4 12.07 -14.60 -8.61
N ASN A 5 11.17 -15.23 -9.35
CA ASN A 5 10.35 -14.58 -10.35
C ASN A 5 9.44 -13.60 -9.60
N PHE A 6 9.89 -12.35 -9.42
CA PHE A 6 8.98 -11.23 -9.27
C PHE A 6 8.24 -11.06 -10.61
N THR A 7 7.27 -11.93 -10.89
CA THR A 7 6.23 -11.64 -11.87
C THR A 7 5.43 -10.48 -11.28
N GLY A 8 5.82 -9.27 -11.65
CA GLY A 8 5.03 -8.08 -11.34
C GLY A 8 3.63 -8.29 -11.91
N LEU A 9 2.62 -8.05 -11.08
CA LEU A 9 1.24 -8.04 -11.53
C LEU A 9 0.99 -6.76 -12.31
N ASP A 10 0.19 -6.85 -13.37
CA ASP A 10 -0.31 -5.64 -14.01
C ASP A 10 -1.44 -4.99 -13.19
N TYR A 11 -1.81 -3.76 -13.56
CA TYR A 11 -2.89 -3.02 -12.91
C TYR A 11 -4.21 -3.81 -12.84
N GLN A 12 -4.58 -4.51 -13.91
CA GLN A 12 -5.85 -5.22 -13.99
C GLN A 12 -5.88 -6.40 -13.03
N GLU A 13 -4.78 -7.14 -12.92
CA GLU A 13 -4.61 -8.24 -11.99
C GLU A 13 -4.66 -7.76 -10.53
N ILE A 14 -3.96 -6.67 -10.22
CA ILE A 14 -3.98 -6.07 -8.88
C ILE A 14 -5.41 -5.68 -8.49
N ILE A 15 -6.11 -4.90 -9.33
CA ILE A 15 -7.49 -4.48 -9.04
C ILE A 15 -8.44 -5.67 -8.91
N LYS A 16 -8.27 -6.70 -9.75
CA LYS A 16 -9.07 -7.94 -9.66
C LYS A 16 -8.86 -8.66 -8.32
N GLU A 17 -7.64 -8.72 -7.80
CA GLU A 17 -7.36 -9.29 -6.49
C GLU A 17 -7.94 -8.44 -5.35
N LEU A 18 -7.73 -7.12 -5.39
CA LEU A 18 -8.24 -6.19 -4.38
C LEU A 18 -9.77 -6.24 -4.30
N ARG A 19 -10.47 -6.25 -5.45
CA ARG A 19 -11.93 -6.41 -5.51
C ARG A 19 -12.43 -7.74 -4.97
N ALA A 20 -11.60 -8.77 -4.99
CA ALA A 20 -11.90 -10.06 -4.40
C ALA A 20 -11.48 -10.14 -2.91
N GLY A 21 -11.14 -9.01 -2.28
CA GLY A 21 -10.70 -8.93 -0.89
C GLY A 21 -9.31 -9.51 -0.63
N ARG A 22 -8.54 -9.82 -1.68
CA ARG A 22 -7.18 -10.37 -1.56
C ARG A 22 -6.18 -9.23 -1.56
N PHE A 23 -5.90 -8.72 -0.36
CA PHE A 23 -4.86 -7.73 -0.12
C PHE A 23 -3.54 -8.45 0.19
N ARG A 24 -2.53 -8.26 -0.68
CA ARG A 24 -1.16 -8.73 -0.44
C ARG A 24 -0.47 -7.82 0.59
N PRO A 25 0.53 -8.32 1.32
CA PRO A 25 1.17 -7.56 2.40
C PRO A 25 2.02 -6.38 1.90
N LEU A 26 2.45 -6.37 0.63
CA LEU A 26 3.29 -5.32 0.07
C LEU A 26 2.97 -5.11 -1.41
N TYR A 27 2.84 -3.85 -1.81
CA TYR A 27 2.70 -3.41 -3.19
C TYR A 27 3.76 -2.34 -3.47
N PHE A 28 4.55 -2.54 -4.52
CA PHE A 28 5.43 -1.52 -5.06
C PHE A 28 4.84 -1.05 -6.38
N LEU A 29 4.17 0.10 -6.36
CA LEU A 29 3.46 0.66 -7.50
C LEU A 29 4.38 1.64 -8.23
N HIS A 30 4.76 1.30 -9.45
CA HIS A 30 5.59 2.14 -10.30
C HIS A 30 5.18 1.97 -11.76
N GLY A 31 5.41 2.99 -12.56
CA GLY A 31 5.08 2.96 -13.98
C GLY A 31 5.01 4.36 -14.58
N PRO A 32 5.01 4.45 -15.93
CA PRO A 32 4.87 5.73 -16.62
C PRO A 32 3.46 6.34 -16.48
N GLU A 33 2.43 5.51 -16.31
CA GLU A 33 1.05 5.97 -16.18
C GLU A 33 0.62 6.14 -14.71
N ALA A 34 0.69 7.37 -14.20
CA ALA A 34 0.30 7.71 -12.83
C ALA A 34 -1.14 7.31 -12.49
N TYR A 35 -2.07 7.39 -13.45
CA TYR A 35 -3.47 7.03 -13.25
C TYR A 35 -3.65 5.61 -12.67
N PHE A 36 -2.85 4.63 -13.09
CA PHE A 36 -2.98 3.26 -12.58
C PHE A 36 -2.48 3.14 -11.14
N ILE A 37 -1.43 3.88 -10.79
CA ILE A 37 -0.88 3.95 -9.43
C ILE A 37 -1.93 4.59 -8.51
N ASP A 38 -2.50 5.71 -8.93
CA ASP A 38 -3.55 6.43 -8.20
C ASP A 38 -4.78 5.54 -8.02
N ALA A 39 -5.25 4.89 -9.09
CA ALA A 39 -6.43 4.03 -9.03
C ALA A 39 -6.25 2.83 -8.08
N VAL A 40 -5.06 2.23 -8.01
CA VAL A 40 -4.78 1.15 -7.05
C VAL A 40 -4.70 1.69 -5.63
N SER A 41 -3.95 2.78 -5.43
CA SER A 41 -3.77 3.37 -4.09
C SER A 41 -5.08 3.89 -3.50
N ASP A 42 -5.92 4.56 -4.29
CA ASP A 42 -7.26 5.00 -3.92
C ASP A 42 -8.17 3.82 -3.59
N TYR A 43 -8.08 2.72 -4.34
CA TYR A 43 -8.88 1.54 -4.05
C TYR A 43 -8.52 0.94 -2.69
N VAL A 44 -7.22 0.81 -2.40
CA VAL A 44 -6.71 0.36 -1.10
C VAL A 44 -7.13 1.32 0.01
N GLU A 45 -6.94 2.63 -0.18
CA GLU A 45 -7.30 3.66 0.80
C GLU A 45 -8.77 3.59 1.21
N ARG A 46 -9.66 3.31 0.24
CA ARG A 46 -11.11 3.28 0.46
C ARG A 46 -11.65 1.96 0.97
N HIS A 47 -11.08 0.82 0.56
CA HIS A 47 -11.69 -0.51 0.74
C HIS A 47 -10.84 -1.50 1.55
N ALA A 48 -9.58 -1.19 1.86
CA ALA A 48 -8.74 -2.10 2.65
C ALA A 48 -9.14 -2.16 4.13
N LEU A 49 -9.93 -1.20 4.60
CA LEU A 49 -10.40 -1.06 5.98
C LEU A 49 -11.85 -0.58 5.98
N GLU A 50 -12.61 -1.01 6.98
CA GLU A 50 -13.90 -0.41 7.27
C GLU A 50 -13.72 1.03 7.76
N GLU A 51 -14.72 1.88 7.57
CA GLU A 51 -14.60 3.32 7.87
C GLU A 51 -14.20 3.60 9.32
N ALA A 52 -14.74 2.83 10.27
CA ALA A 52 -14.42 2.95 11.69
C ALA A 52 -12.99 2.51 12.04
N GLU A 53 -12.35 1.67 11.22
CA GLU A 53 -11.00 1.15 11.44
C GLU A 53 -9.92 2.12 10.94
N LYS A 54 -10.23 2.95 9.93
CA LYS A 54 -9.25 3.82 9.25
C LYS A 54 -8.54 4.77 10.19
N ALA A 55 -9.26 5.36 11.15
CA ALA A 55 -8.69 6.32 12.10
C ALA A 55 -7.52 5.77 12.92
N PHE A 56 -7.44 4.45 13.12
CA PHE A 56 -6.40 3.79 13.91
C PHE A 56 -5.44 2.93 13.06
N ASN A 57 -5.92 2.44 11.92
CA ASN A 57 -5.24 1.44 11.12
C ASN A 57 -4.79 1.94 9.75
N GLN A 58 -5.01 3.21 9.41
CA GLN A 58 -4.54 3.81 8.18
C GLN A 58 -3.52 4.91 8.48
N THR A 59 -2.35 4.82 7.86
CA THR A 59 -1.33 5.86 7.90
C THR A 59 -0.96 6.24 6.47
N ILE A 60 -1.13 7.51 6.10
CA ILE A 60 -0.66 8.06 4.83
C ILE A 60 0.59 8.87 5.13
N LEU A 61 1.67 8.58 4.40
CA LEU A 61 2.97 9.24 4.50
C LEU A 61 3.33 9.81 3.13
N TYR A 62 4.06 10.92 3.10
CA TYR A 62 4.58 11.54 1.88
C TYR A 62 6.09 11.50 1.88
N GLY A 63 6.70 11.01 0.80
CA GLY A 63 8.15 10.77 0.70
C GLY A 63 8.99 11.98 1.11
N LYS A 64 8.59 13.20 0.70
CA LYS A 64 9.29 14.45 1.06
C LYS A 64 9.41 14.72 2.56
N GLU A 65 8.53 14.16 3.36
CA GLU A 65 8.34 14.51 4.77
C GLU A 65 8.86 13.46 5.75
N VAL A 66 9.25 12.29 5.25
CA VAL A 66 9.58 11.12 6.09
C VAL A 66 10.89 10.48 5.66
N ASP A 67 11.52 9.75 6.58
CA ASP A 67 12.62 8.84 6.28
C ASP A 67 12.14 7.38 6.27
N PHE A 68 13.02 6.46 5.86
CA PHE A 68 12.69 5.03 5.85
C PHE A 68 12.29 4.52 7.24
N LYS A 69 12.82 5.11 8.32
CA LYS A 69 12.57 4.66 9.69
C LYS A 69 11.12 4.94 10.09
N ALA A 70 10.60 6.12 9.77
CA ALA A 70 9.20 6.46 10.02
C ALA A 70 8.23 5.51 9.31
N VAL A 71 8.54 5.10 8.08
CA VAL A 71 7.73 4.12 7.32
C VAL A 71 7.74 2.75 7.99
N ILE A 72 8.92 2.27 8.39
CA ILE A 72 9.07 0.97 9.08
C ILE A 72 8.36 0.98 10.44
N ASP A 73 8.50 2.06 11.20
CA ASP A 73 7.85 2.20 12.50
C ASP A 73 6.32 2.21 12.36
N ALA A 74 5.78 2.83 11.29
CA ALA A 74 4.36 2.76 10.97
C ALA A 74 3.91 1.34 10.60
N ALA A 75 4.65 0.65 9.73
CA ALA A 75 4.32 -0.70 9.27
C ALA A 75 4.41 -1.77 10.38
N ARG A 76 5.22 -1.52 11.42
CA ARG A 76 5.37 -2.44 12.58
C ARG A 76 4.24 -2.34 13.60
N ARG A 77 3.37 -1.33 13.52
CA ARG A 77 2.25 -1.17 14.46
C ARG A 77 1.23 -2.28 14.25
N TYR A 78 0.91 -3.02 15.31
CA TYR A 78 -0.17 -4.00 15.29
C TYR A 78 -1.52 -3.32 14.97
N PRO A 79 -2.37 -3.97 14.15
CA PRO A 79 -3.71 -3.48 13.89
C PRO A 79 -4.53 -3.40 15.19
N MET A 80 -5.30 -2.33 15.34
CA MET A 80 -6.23 -2.10 16.44
C MET A 80 -7.64 -2.48 16.01
N MET A 81 -8.16 -3.58 16.57
CA MET A 81 -9.52 -4.08 16.30
C MET A 81 -9.84 -4.28 14.80
N ALA A 82 -8.80 -4.51 13.99
CA ALA A 82 -8.90 -4.69 12.55
C ALA A 82 -8.04 -5.87 12.10
N GLN A 83 -8.28 -6.38 10.89
CA GLN A 83 -7.48 -7.48 10.34
C GLN A 83 -6.10 -7.06 9.84
N ARG A 84 -5.91 -5.77 9.53
CA ARG A 84 -4.68 -5.26 8.89
C ARG A 84 -4.40 -3.80 9.26
N GLN A 85 -3.12 -3.43 9.16
CA GLN A 85 -2.63 -2.06 9.20
C GLN A 85 -2.32 -1.67 7.75
N VAL A 86 -2.75 -0.48 7.32
CA VAL A 86 -2.55 0.02 5.97
C VAL A 86 -1.63 1.23 6.04
N VAL A 87 -0.45 1.10 5.45
CA VAL A 87 0.52 2.19 5.32
C VAL A 87 0.66 2.53 3.84
N LEU A 88 0.31 3.75 3.47
CA LEU A 88 0.42 4.28 2.11
C LEU A 88 1.54 5.31 2.08
N LEU A 89 2.65 4.99 1.43
CA LEU A 89 3.74 5.94 1.15
C LEU A 89 3.55 6.52 -0.24
N LYS A 90 3.09 7.77 -0.32
CA LYS A 90 2.93 8.52 -1.56
C LYS A 90 4.25 9.22 -1.91
N GLU A 91 4.53 9.39 -3.20
CA GLU A 91 5.74 10.04 -3.70
C GLU A 91 7.05 9.45 -3.13
N ALA A 92 7.11 8.12 -2.97
CA ALA A 92 8.23 7.42 -2.35
C ALA A 92 9.61 7.73 -2.97
N GLN A 93 9.64 8.11 -4.25
CA GLN A 93 10.87 8.50 -4.96
C GLN A 93 11.54 9.78 -4.40
N GLU A 94 10.83 10.57 -3.60
CA GLU A 94 11.35 11.79 -2.97
C GLU A 94 11.78 11.58 -1.51
N MET A 95 11.66 10.34 -1.00
CA MET A 95 12.12 9.96 0.32
C MET A 95 13.65 9.95 0.41
N GLN A 96 14.18 10.58 1.46
CA GLN A 96 15.62 10.71 1.70
C GLN A 96 16.23 9.50 2.40
#